data_AF-A0A3D0KHN9-F1
#
_entry.id   AF-A0A3D0KHN9-F1
#
_cell.length_a   1.000
_cell.length_b   1.000
_cell.length_c   1.000
_cell.angle_alpha   90.00
_cell.angle_beta   90.00
_cell.angle_gamma   90.00
#
_symmetry.space_group_name_H-M   'P 1'
#
loop_
_entity.id
_entity.type
_entity.pdbx_description
1 polymer ?
#
loop_
_entity_poly.entity_id
_entity_poly.type
_entity_poly.pdbx_seq_one_letter_code
_entity_poly.pdbx_strand_id
1 'polypeptide(L)'
;MHYSEAKEHTPGHLHTLFADPYCAFKNDTDERQLHIRIMLHTLLALPMHHARATLRVIHGWENGGFEPSDLKHKDFPLASLDDFHRVVNEVSPNPQEHEASLSASTPLLSAPLASIFANAEADGIIVSDTLRSTPARWPALKGGLAIYTLFKMYHRLVYGEDDNYRCSQCETPDGLHELHEFHLEEGEFALLVPHSTTAQMTTPTILVMHASQLGPIGQLLKRSLPLFQIT
;
A
#
# COMPACT_ATOMS: atom_id res chain seq x y z
N MET A 1 11.27 -13.43 24.80
CA MET A 1 10.29 -12.80 23.89
C MET A 1 11.00 -12.52 22.58
N HIS A 2 10.81 -13.38 21.57
CA HIS A 2 11.31 -13.10 20.23
C HIS A 2 10.19 -12.38 19.49
N TYR A 3 10.34 -11.07 19.31
CA TYR A 3 9.52 -10.32 18.38
C TYR A 3 9.82 -10.84 16.98
N SER A 4 8.88 -11.52 16.34
CA SER A 4 8.95 -11.73 14.89
C SER A 4 8.45 -10.45 14.24
N GLU A 5 9.34 -9.46 14.14
CA GLU A 5 9.12 -8.34 13.22
C GLU A 5 8.83 -8.94 11.83
N ALA A 6 7.92 -8.32 11.09
CA ALA A 6 7.72 -8.70 9.70
C ALA A 6 9.08 -8.54 9.06
N LYS A 7 9.60 -9.58 8.42
CA LYS A 7 10.90 -9.51 7.78
C LYS A 7 10.79 -8.48 6.66
N GLU A 8 11.22 -7.26 6.97
CA GLU A 8 11.48 -6.25 5.97
C GLU A 8 12.50 -6.87 5.03
N HIS A 9 12.24 -6.79 3.72
CA HIS A 9 13.00 -7.47 2.68
C HIS A 9 12.72 -9.00 2.56
N THR A 10 11.45 -9.39 2.70
CA THR A 10 11.02 -10.75 2.33
C THR A 10 10.94 -10.88 0.80
N PRO A 11 11.47 -11.96 0.19
CA PRO A 11 11.32 -12.20 -1.24
C PRO A 11 9.84 -12.25 -1.66
N GLY A 12 9.49 -11.46 -2.68
CA GLY A 12 8.19 -11.45 -3.34
C GLY A 12 8.34 -11.66 -4.85
N HIS A 13 7.28 -11.42 -5.62
CA HIS A 13 7.20 -11.72 -7.04
C HIS A 13 8.34 -11.09 -7.85
N LEU A 14 8.72 -9.86 -7.53
CA LEU A 14 9.83 -9.17 -8.21
C LEU A 14 11.20 -9.86 -8.02
N HIS A 15 11.39 -10.67 -6.97
CA HIS A 15 12.63 -11.44 -6.79
C HIS A 15 12.73 -12.62 -7.76
N THR A 16 11.65 -12.96 -8.46
CA THR A 16 11.67 -13.94 -9.56
C THR A 16 12.02 -13.29 -10.90
N LEU A 17 11.93 -11.96 -10.99
CA LEU A 17 12.14 -11.19 -12.23
C LEU A 17 13.48 -10.45 -12.24
N PHE A 18 13.93 -9.96 -11.09
CA PHE A 18 15.18 -9.22 -10.95
C PHE A 18 16.18 -9.99 -10.11
N ALA A 19 17.46 -9.95 -10.52
CA ALA A 19 18.55 -10.56 -9.75
C ALA A 19 18.76 -9.85 -8.39
N ASP A 20 18.58 -8.52 -8.36
CA ASP A 20 18.59 -7.72 -7.14
C ASP A 20 17.50 -6.62 -7.22
N PRO A 21 16.27 -6.92 -6.78
CA PRO A 21 15.18 -5.96 -6.85
C PRO A 21 15.37 -4.75 -5.91
N TYR A 22 16.17 -4.86 -4.84
CA TYR A 22 16.41 -3.73 -3.92
C TYR A 22 17.33 -2.68 -4.54
N CYS A 23 18.18 -3.08 -5.48
CA CYS A 23 18.97 -2.14 -6.27
C CYS A 23 18.31 -1.75 -7.59
N ALA A 24 17.41 -2.55 -8.14
CA ALA A 24 16.82 -2.36 -9.49
C ALA A 24 16.15 -0.99 -9.72
N PHE A 25 15.73 -0.31 -8.66
CA PHE A 25 14.97 0.95 -8.75
C PHE A 25 15.77 2.20 -8.32
N LYS A 26 17.04 2.05 -7.93
CA LYS A 26 17.90 3.19 -7.57
C LYS A 26 18.11 4.11 -8.77
N ASN A 27 18.22 5.41 -8.52
CA ASN A 27 18.31 6.44 -9.58
C ASN A 27 19.50 6.27 -10.53
N ASP A 28 20.59 5.67 -10.06
CA ASP A 28 21.83 5.41 -10.82
C ASP A 28 21.85 4.04 -11.51
N THR A 29 20.78 3.25 -11.40
CA THR A 29 20.71 1.91 -12.00
C THR A 29 20.48 1.99 -13.50
N ASP A 30 21.32 1.28 -14.24
CA ASP A 30 21.11 1.05 -15.68
C ASP A 30 19.74 0.44 -15.92
N GLU A 31 19.06 0.90 -16.97
CA GLU A 31 17.73 0.40 -17.35
C GLU A 31 16.63 0.55 -16.27
N ARG A 32 16.80 1.42 -15.25
CA ARG A 32 15.79 1.70 -14.21
C ARG A 32 14.37 1.89 -14.77
N GLN A 33 14.23 2.61 -15.88
CA GLN A 33 12.94 2.84 -16.54
C GLN A 33 12.33 1.54 -17.11
N LEU A 34 13.15 0.61 -17.59
CA LEU A 34 12.70 -0.72 -18.01
C LEU A 34 12.24 -1.52 -16.78
N HIS A 35 12.98 -1.50 -15.67
CA HIS A 35 12.57 -2.18 -14.43
C HIS A 35 11.23 -1.67 -13.90
N ILE A 36 11.03 -0.34 -13.88
CA ILE A 36 9.75 0.28 -13.50
C ILE A 36 8.62 -0.21 -14.41
N ARG A 37 8.84 -0.27 -15.72
CA ARG A 37 7.84 -0.76 -16.68
C ARG A 37 7.51 -2.24 -16.48
N ILE A 38 8.52 -3.10 -16.28
CA ILE A 38 8.31 -4.52 -15.99
C ILE A 38 7.50 -4.69 -14.70
N MET A 39 7.86 -3.97 -13.65
CA MET A 39 7.13 -3.98 -12.38
C MET A 39 5.68 -3.53 -12.56
N LEU A 40 5.43 -2.38 -13.21
CA LEU A 40 4.09 -1.86 -13.46
C LEU A 40 3.26 -2.83 -14.31
N HIS A 41 3.88 -3.45 -15.32
CA HIS A 41 3.20 -4.42 -16.15
C HIS A 41 2.71 -5.61 -15.32
N THR A 42 3.64 -6.23 -14.58
CA THR A 42 3.39 -7.49 -13.88
C THR A 42 2.47 -7.30 -12.67
N LEU A 43 2.74 -6.28 -11.86
CA LEU A 43 2.04 -6.09 -10.59
C LEU A 43 0.78 -5.23 -10.70
N LEU A 44 0.58 -4.45 -11.78
CA LEU A 44 -0.55 -3.52 -11.87
C LEU A 44 -1.33 -3.66 -13.18
N ALA A 45 -0.69 -3.55 -14.35
CA ALA A 45 -1.38 -3.51 -15.63
C ALA A 45 -2.13 -4.82 -15.93
N LEU A 46 -1.53 -5.97 -15.62
CA LEU A 46 -2.18 -7.28 -15.74
C LEU A 46 -3.43 -7.38 -14.83
N PRO A 47 -3.35 -7.09 -13.51
CA PRO A 47 -4.54 -7.00 -12.66
C PRO A 47 -5.62 -6.03 -13.15
N MET A 48 -5.24 -4.83 -13.63
CA MET A 48 -6.18 -3.85 -14.19
C MET A 48 -6.95 -4.40 -15.39
N HIS A 49 -6.25 -5.03 -16.34
CA HIS A 49 -6.88 -5.62 -17.53
C HIS A 49 -7.93 -6.69 -17.16
N HIS A 50 -7.73 -7.40 -16.05
CA HIS A 50 -8.68 -8.38 -15.55
C HIS A 50 -9.75 -7.81 -14.61
N ALA A 51 -9.87 -6.48 -14.49
CA ALA A 51 -10.74 -5.79 -13.53
C ALA A 51 -10.54 -6.28 -12.09
N ARG A 52 -9.29 -6.62 -11.73
CA ARG A 52 -8.86 -7.10 -10.41
C ARG A 52 -7.85 -6.13 -9.79
N ALA A 53 -8.04 -4.84 -9.98
CA ALA A 53 -7.27 -3.82 -9.30
C ALA A 53 -8.16 -2.74 -8.67
N THR A 54 -7.73 -2.27 -7.51
CA THR A 54 -8.37 -1.21 -6.73
C THR A 54 -7.32 -0.13 -6.45
N LEU A 55 -7.66 1.13 -6.69
CA LEU A 55 -6.90 2.27 -6.22
C LEU A 55 -7.40 2.67 -4.84
N ARG A 56 -6.53 2.60 -3.83
CA ARG A 56 -6.76 3.12 -2.49
C ARG A 56 -6.01 4.44 -2.32
N VAL A 57 -6.77 5.52 -2.16
CA VAL A 57 -6.22 6.85 -1.87
C VAL A 57 -6.29 7.08 -0.37
N ILE A 58 -5.14 7.30 0.28
CA ILE A 58 -5.04 7.60 1.71
C ILE A 58 -4.78 9.10 1.96
N HIS A 59 -5.27 9.61 3.08
CA HIS A 59 -5.09 11.01 3.51
C HIS A 59 -5.26 11.16 5.04
N GLY A 60 -4.96 12.35 5.55
CA GLY A 60 -5.32 12.81 6.90
C GLY A 60 -4.19 12.78 7.92
N TRP A 61 -3.26 11.82 7.86
CA TRP A 61 -2.05 11.91 8.67
C TRP A 61 -1.20 13.10 8.22
N GLU A 62 -1.04 14.05 9.13
CA GLU A 62 -0.33 15.30 8.88
C GLU A 62 0.55 15.65 10.08
N ASN A 63 1.60 16.43 9.84
CA ASN A 63 2.45 17.01 10.89
C ASN A 63 3.08 15.98 11.85
N GLY A 64 3.36 14.76 11.38
CA GLY A 64 3.94 13.67 12.18
C GLY A 64 2.94 12.94 13.06
N GLY A 65 1.64 13.20 12.90
CA GLY A 65 0.57 12.43 13.54
C GLY A 65 0.48 11.00 13.01
N PHE A 66 0.06 10.08 13.86
CA PHE A 66 -0.13 8.67 13.51
C PHE A 66 -1.37 8.04 14.19
N GLU A 67 -2.31 8.88 14.63
CA GLU A 67 -3.55 8.41 15.26
C GLU A 67 -4.36 7.57 14.26
N PRO A 68 -4.73 6.31 14.55
CA PRO A 68 -5.41 5.45 13.60
C PRO A 68 -6.78 5.94 13.10
N SER A 69 -7.45 6.86 13.79
CA SER A 69 -8.70 7.47 13.32
C SER A 69 -8.50 8.55 12.29
N ASP A 70 -7.30 9.14 12.25
CA ASP A 70 -6.98 10.27 11.37
C ASP A 70 -6.52 9.78 10.00
N LEU A 71 -5.97 8.57 9.90
CA LEU A 71 -5.68 7.94 8.60
C LEU A 71 -6.96 7.46 7.95
N LYS A 72 -7.39 8.20 6.94
CA LYS A 72 -8.61 7.95 6.18
C LYS A 72 -8.26 7.44 4.79
N HIS A 73 -9.20 6.73 4.17
CA HIS A 73 -9.03 6.25 2.81
C HIS A 73 -10.33 6.21 2.02
N LYS A 74 -10.19 6.14 0.70
CA LYS A 74 -11.27 5.80 -0.23
C LYS A 74 -10.73 4.84 -1.30
N ASP A 75 -11.51 3.81 -1.58
CA ASP A 75 -11.18 2.80 -2.57
C ASP A 75 -11.98 3.03 -3.85
N PHE A 76 -11.32 2.87 -4.99
CA PHE A 76 -11.87 3.07 -6.32
C PHE A 76 -11.54 1.85 -7.21
N PRO A 77 -12.50 1.30 -7.96
CA PRO A 77 -12.18 0.32 -9.00
C PRO A 77 -11.21 0.90 -10.02
N LEU A 78 -10.20 0.13 -10.40
CA LEU A 78 -9.15 0.55 -11.32
C LEU A 78 -8.97 -0.50 -12.42
N ALA A 79 -9.65 -0.32 -13.56
CA ALA A 79 -9.51 -1.21 -14.72
C ALA A 79 -8.69 -0.57 -15.86
N SER A 80 -8.53 0.76 -15.83
CA SER A 80 -7.91 1.53 -16.92
C SER A 80 -7.23 2.81 -16.43
N LEU A 81 -6.43 3.41 -17.31
CA LEU A 81 -5.87 4.74 -17.07
C LEU A 81 -6.96 5.83 -16.98
N ASP A 82 -8.08 5.65 -17.70
CA ASP A 82 -9.20 6.58 -17.62
C ASP A 82 -9.87 6.54 -16.25
N ASP A 83 -9.98 5.35 -15.64
CA ASP A 83 -10.47 5.22 -14.27
C ASP A 83 -9.58 5.99 -13.30
N PHE A 84 -8.26 5.88 -13.45
CA PHE A 84 -7.30 6.66 -12.65
C PHE A 84 -7.51 8.17 -12.85
N HIS A 85 -7.60 8.65 -14.08
CA HIS A 85 -7.83 10.07 -14.36
C HIS A 85 -9.15 10.58 -13.78
N ARG A 86 -10.20 9.76 -13.75
CA ARG A 86 -11.45 10.14 -13.06
C ARG A 86 -11.22 10.37 -11.58
N VAL A 87 -10.45 9.51 -10.91
CA VAL A 87 -10.11 9.70 -9.49
C VAL A 87 -9.28 10.96 -9.28
N VAL A 88 -8.28 11.23 -10.15
CA VAL A 88 -7.50 12.47 -10.10
C VAL A 88 -8.38 13.71 -10.23
N ASN A 89 -9.41 13.66 -11.07
CA ASN A 89 -10.34 14.79 -11.25
C ASN A 89 -11.37 14.89 -10.13
N GLU A 90 -11.71 13.78 -9.48
CA GLU A 90 -12.62 13.75 -8.32
C GLU A 90 -11.93 14.29 -7.06
N VAL A 91 -10.66 13.93 -6.87
CA VAL A 91 -9.87 14.34 -5.70
C VAL A 91 -9.28 15.71 -5.95
N SER A 92 -9.82 16.73 -5.28
CA SER A 92 -9.33 18.10 -5.49
C SER A 92 -7.88 18.24 -5.03
N PRO A 93 -7.01 18.91 -5.81
CA PRO A 93 -5.65 19.25 -5.39
C PRO A 93 -5.64 20.40 -4.37
N ASN A 94 -6.74 21.15 -4.23
CA ASN A 94 -6.87 22.20 -3.23
C ASN A 94 -7.16 21.58 -1.86
N PRO A 95 -6.31 21.78 -0.82
CA PRO A 95 -6.48 21.17 0.50
C PRO A 95 -7.88 21.35 1.12
N GLN A 96 -8.53 22.50 0.92
CA GLN A 96 -9.86 22.76 1.49
C GLN A 96 -10.97 21.96 0.79
N GLU A 97 -10.84 21.75 -0.52
CA GLU A 97 -11.78 20.95 -1.30
C GLU A 97 -11.40 19.46 -1.27
N HIS A 98 -10.15 19.17 -0.94
CA HIS A 98 -9.59 17.84 -0.81
C HIS A 98 -10.34 17.04 0.25
N GLU A 99 -10.47 17.60 1.46
CA GLU A 99 -11.25 16.99 2.53
C GLU A 99 -12.73 16.80 2.15
N ALA A 100 -13.32 17.76 1.41
CA ALA A 100 -14.69 17.66 0.96
C ALA A 100 -14.87 16.55 -0.10
N SER A 101 -13.93 16.41 -1.04
CA SER A 101 -13.94 15.38 -2.08
C SER A 101 -13.78 13.96 -1.52
N LEU A 102 -13.10 13.83 -0.38
CA LEU A 102 -12.89 12.59 0.36
C LEU A 102 -13.77 12.49 1.61
N SER A 103 -14.88 13.22 1.67
CA SER A 103 -15.79 13.26 2.82
C SER A 103 -16.45 11.91 3.19
N ALA A 104 -16.55 10.99 2.23
CA ALA A 104 -17.00 9.61 2.46
C ALA A 104 -15.87 8.65 2.88
N SER A 105 -14.66 9.16 3.13
CA SER A 105 -13.54 8.32 3.55
C SER A 105 -13.72 7.75 4.94
N THR A 106 -13.26 6.51 5.10
CA THR A 106 -13.36 5.78 6.36
C THR A 106 -11.98 5.64 7.00
N PRO A 107 -11.90 5.60 8.35
CA PRO A 107 -10.65 5.30 9.03
C PRO A 107 -10.11 3.93 8.62
N LEU A 108 -8.87 3.91 8.16
CA LEU A 108 -8.27 2.73 7.53
C LEU A 108 -7.81 1.68 8.55
N LEU A 109 -7.27 2.14 9.69
CA LEU A 109 -6.68 1.27 10.71
C LEU A 109 -7.57 1.10 11.95
N SER A 110 -8.51 2.01 12.20
CA SER A 110 -9.29 2.04 13.44
C SER A 110 -10.10 0.76 13.69
N ALA A 111 -10.92 0.34 12.72
CA ALA A 111 -11.77 -0.85 12.87
C ALA A 111 -10.94 -2.15 12.95
N PRO A 112 -9.93 -2.38 12.10
CA PRO A 112 -9.03 -3.53 12.25
C PRO A 112 -8.31 -3.57 13.61
N LEU A 113 -7.79 -2.44 14.10
CA LEU A 113 -7.15 -2.37 15.41
C LEU A 113 -8.12 -2.66 16.56
N ALA A 114 -9.32 -2.07 16.52
CA ALA A 114 -10.35 -2.32 17.52
C ALA A 114 -10.71 -3.82 17.58
N SER A 115 -10.80 -4.50 16.43
CA SER A 115 -11.03 -5.95 16.37
C SER A 115 -9.89 -6.74 17.02
N ILE A 116 -8.64 -6.39 16.76
CA ILE A 116 -7.48 -7.04 17.38
C ILE A 116 -7.47 -6.84 18.90
N PHE A 117 -7.74 -5.64 19.38
CA PHE A 117 -7.81 -5.36 20.80
C PHE A 117 -8.96 -6.10 21.47
N ALA A 118 -10.15 -6.13 20.88
CA ALA A 118 -11.29 -6.87 21.40
C ALA A 118 -11.01 -8.38 21.48
N ASN A 119 -10.36 -8.95 20.46
CA ASN A 119 -9.96 -10.36 20.47
C ASN A 119 -8.90 -10.64 21.55
N ALA A 120 -7.93 -9.75 21.73
CA ALA A 120 -6.92 -9.88 22.78
C ALA A 120 -7.55 -9.85 24.19
N GLU A 121 -8.50 -8.93 24.42
CA GLU A 121 -9.25 -8.86 25.68
C GLU A 121 -10.08 -10.13 25.91
N ALA A 122 -10.73 -10.67 24.86
CA ALA A 122 -11.46 -11.93 24.94
C ALA A 122 -10.55 -13.13 25.27
N ASP A 123 -9.29 -13.10 24.81
CA ASP A 123 -8.26 -14.08 25.15
C ASP A 123 -7.61 -13.83 26.54
N GLY A 124 -8.11 -12.86 27.31
CA GLY A 124 -7.64 -12.54 28.66
C GLY A 124 -6.38 -11.65 28.72
N ILE A 125 -5.96 -11.07 27.60
CA ILE A 125 -4.83 -10.14 27.53
C ILE A 125 -5.31 -8.73 27.92
N ILE A 126 -4.60 -8.08 28.84
CA ILE A 126 -4.90 -6.71 29.25
C ILE A 126 -4.40 -5.72 28.19
N VAL A 127 -5.31 -5.07 27.47
CA VAL A 127 -4.99 -4.03 26.48
C VAL A 127 -4.87 -2.66 27.18
N SER A 128 -3.70 -2.41 27.74
CA SER A 128 -3.36 -1.10 28.35
C SER A 128 -3.33 0.06 27.34
N ASP A 129 -3.48 1.29 27.82
CA ASP A 129 -3.35 2.50 26.99
C ASP A 129 -1.99 2.56 26.26
N THR A 130 -0.91 2.13 26.92
CA THR A 130 0.41 2.06 26.30
C THR A 130 0.45 1.08 25.12
N LEU A 131 -0.29 -0.04 25.19
CA LEU A 131 -0.39 -0.98 24.06
C LEU A 131 -1.17 -0.35 22.90
N ARG A 132 -2.24 0.40 23.21
CA ARG A 132 -3.05 1.11 22.21
C ARG A 132 -2.23 2.19 21.49
N SER A 133 -1.45 2.97 22.23
CA SER A 133 -0.69 4.11 21.71
C SER A 133 0.71 3.80 21.16
N THR A 134 1.18 2.55 21.24
CA THR A 134 2.52 2.17 20.78
C THR A 134 2.46 1.11 19.67
N PRO A 135 2.46 1.51 18.38
CA PRO A 135 2.36 0.59 17.25
C PRO A 135 3.35 -0.58 17.27
N ALA A 136 4.58 -0.34 17.69
CA ALA A 136 5.63 -1.37 17.79
C ALA A 136 5.30 -2.52 18.76
N ARG A 137 4.28 -2.38 19.62
CA ARG A 137 3.82 -3.43 20.53
C ARG A 137 2.70 -4.30 19.95
N TRP A 138 2.02 -3.85 18.90
CA TRP A 138 0.92 -4.59 18.29
C TRP A 138 1.33 -5.98 17.79
N PRO A 139 2.55 -6.24 17.27
CA PRO A 139 2.97 -7.59 16.87
C PRO A 139 2.87 -8.67 17.96
N ALA A 140 2.80 -8.29 19.24
CA ALA A 140 2.59 -9.24 20.34
C ALA A 140 1.15 -9.81 20.39
N LEU A 141 0.20 -9.19 19.69
CA LEU A 141 -1.19 -9.62 19.61
C LEU A 141 -1.43 -10.49 18.38
N LYS A 142 -2.39 -11.41 18.48
CA LYS A 142 -2.82 -12.23 17.34
C LYS A 142 -3.36 -11.32 16.22
N GLY A 143 -2.78 -11.43 15.03
CA GLY A 143 -3.07 -10.55 13.88
C GLY A 143 -2.43 -9.17 13.93
N GLY A 144 -1.83 -8.77 15.06
CA GLY A 144 -1.24 -7.44 15.24
C GLY A 144 0.02 -7.21 14.42
N LEU A 145 0.72 -8.27 14.02
CA LEU A 145 1.86 -8.15 13.11
C LEU A 145 1.43 -7.60 11.74
N ALA A 146 0.35 -8.13 11.17
CA ALA A 146 -0.14 -7.68 9.86
C ALA A 146 -0.55 -6.20 9.88
N ILE A 147 -1.25 -5.78 10.94
CA ILE A 147 -1.64 -4.38 11.11
C ILE A 147 -0.43 -3.47 11.33
N TYR A 148 0.58 -3.92 12.08
CA TYR A 148 1.83 -3.16 12.22
C TYR A 148 2.57 -3.01 10.89
N THR A 149 2.62 -4.06 10.06
CA THR A 149 3.20 -3.98 8.71
C THR A 149 2.47 -2.96 7.84
N LEU A 150 1.14 -2.99 7.82
CA LEU A 150 0.33 -2.01 7.08
C LEU A 150 0.53 -0.60 7.62
N PHE A 151 0.60 -0.43 8.94
CA PHE A 151 0.88 0.85 9.58
C PHE A 151 2.22 1.43 9.10
N LYS A 152 3.31 0.65 9.08
CA LYS A 152 4.62 1.12 8.58
C LYS A 152 4.55 1.55 7.12
N MET A 153 3.89 0.75 6.27
CA MET A 153 3.69 1.10 4.86
C MET A 153 2.94 2.44 4.72
N TYR A 154 1.79 2.60 5.37
CA TYR A 154 1.04 3.86 5.29
C TYR A 154 1.84 5.04 5.82
N HIS A 155 2.60 4.84 6.91
CA HIS A 155 3.42 5.89 7.51
C HIS A 155 4.50 6.36 6.53
N ARG A 156 5.18 5.44 5.85
CA ARG A 156 6.20 5.77 4.83
C ARG A 156 5.60 6.40 3.59
N LEU A 157 4.39 6.00 3.16
CA LEU A 157 3.72 6.64 2.02
C LEU A 157 3.28 8.08 2.32
N VAL A 158 3.08 8.42 3.60
CA VAL A 158 2.71 9.77 4.03
C VAL A 158 3.95 10.64 4.29
N TYR A 159 4.97 10.08 4.93
CA TYR A 159 6.13 10.84 5.43
C TYR A 159 7.43 10.61 4.67
N GLY A 160 7.43 9.74 3.67
CA GLY A 160 8.61 9.34 2.91
C GLY A 160 9.41 8.23 3.57
N GLU A 161 10.36 7.71 2.81
CA GLU A 161 11.32 6.67 3.20
C GLU A 161 12.58 6.81 2.32
N ASP A 162 13.74 6.41 2.86
CA ASP A 162 15.02 6.54 2.15
C ASP A 162 15.27 5.36 1.19
N ASP A 163 14.72 4.19 1.49
CA ASP A 163 14.84 3.01 0.66
C ASP A 163 13.89 3.05 -0.55
N ASN A 164 14.46 2.99 -1.77
CA ASN A 164 13.69 3.07 -3.02
C ASN A 164 12.64 1.95 -3.19
N TYR A 165 12.90 0.78 -2.61
CA TYR A 165 12.03 -0.38 -2.72
C TYR A 165 12.10 -1.26 -1.48
N ARG A 166 10.94 -1.65 -0.96
CA ARG A 166 10.81 -2.65 0.10
C ARG A 166 9.78 -3.71 -0.31
N CYS A 167 10.04 -4.93 0.14
CA CYS A 167 9.14 -6.05 -0.05
C CYS A 167 8.89 -6.72 1.29
N SER A 168 7.62 -6.93 1.61
CA SER A 168 7.17 -7.59 2.82
C SER A 168 6.03 -8.55 2.48
N GLN A 169 5.69 -9.45 3.41
CA GLN A 169 4.49 -10.27 3.32
C GLN A 169 3.62 -10.02 4.55
N CYS A 170 2.31 -9.99 4.36
CA CYS A 170 1.36 -9.83 5.46
C CYS A 170 0.11 -10.68 5.24
N GLU A 171 -0.36 -11.30 6.32
CA GLU A 171 -1.64 -12.01 6.34
C GLU A 171 -2.77 -11.01 6.54
N THR A 172 -3.66 -10.91 5.56
CA THR A 172 -4.87 -10.08 5.63
C THR A 172 -6.10 -10.98 5.82
N PRO A 173 -7.28 -10.42 6.14
CA PRO A 173 -8.52 -11.20 6.12
C PRO A 173 -8.78 -11.89 4.77
N ASP A 174 -8.27 -11.34 3.66
CA ASP A 174 -8.40 -11.87 2.31
C ASP A 174 -7.26 -12.85 1.92
N GLY A 175 -6.42 -13.21 2.89
CA GLY A 175 -5.28 -14.14 2.75
C GLY A 175 -3.92 -13.45 2.71
N LEU A 176 -2.90 -14.23 2.39
CA LEU A 176 -1.52 -13.78 2.32
C LEU A 176 -1.31 -12.83 1.12
N HIS A 177 -0.75 -11.66 1.40
CA HIS A 177 -0.40 -10.67 0.40
C HIS A 177 1.09 -10.37 0.43
N GLU A 178 1.65 -10.16 -0.75
CA GLU A 178 2.92 -9.48 -0.94
C GLU A 178 2.68 -7.97 -0.94
N LEU A 179 3.52 -7.26 -0.22
CA LEU A 179 3.47 -5.81 -0.07
C LEU A 179 4.74 -5.25 -0.68
N HIS A 180 4.59 -4.54 -1.79
CA HIS A 180 5.66 -3.90 -2.54
C HIS A 180 5.57 -2.39 -2.34
N GLU A 181 6.53 -1.80 -1.63
CA GLU A 181 6.64 -0.35 -1.39
C GLU A 181 7.65 0.24 -2.38
N PHE A 182 7.28 1.33 -3.05
CA PHE A 182 8.13 2.05 -3.99
C PHE A 182 8.23 3.51 -3.57
N HIS A 183 9.45 3.97 -3.33
CA HIS A 183 9.78 5.36 -3.02
C HIS A 183 10.71 5.88 -4.10
N LEU A 184 10.11 6.28 -5.22
CA LEU A 184 10.80 6.62 -6.46
C LEU A 184 10.80 8.13 -6.69
N GLU A 185 11.71 8.62 -7.53
CA GLU A 185 11.69 10.01 -8.01
C GLU A 185 10.36 10.36 -8.70
N GLU A 186 9.73 9.41 -9.39
CA GLU A 186 8.43 9.59 -10.05
C GLU A 186 7.24 9.67 -9.09
N GLY A 187 7.44 9.29 -7.82
CA GLY A 187 6.42 9.30 -6.79
C GLY A 187 6.44 8.04 -5.92
N GLU A 188 5.61 8.08 -4.89
CA GLU A 188 5.55 7.06 -3.85
C GLU A 188 4.22 6.32 -3.85
N PHE A 189 4.28 4.99 -3.82
CA PHE A 189 3.10 4.14 -3.81
C PHE A 189 3.45 2.74 -3.33
N ALA A 190 2.44 1.97 -2.96
CA ALA A 190 2.58 0.56 -2.65
C ALA A 190 1.58 -0.29 -3.43
N LEU A 191 1.93 -1.56 -3.63
CA LEU A 191 1.06 -2.57 -4.22
C LEU A 191 0.91 -3.73 -3.24
N LEU A 192 -0.33 -3.99 -2.82
CA LEU A 192 -0.68 -5.21 -2.12
C LEU A 192 -1.17 -6.21 -3.15
N VAL A 193 -0.34 -7.21 -3.42
CA VAL A 193 -0.56 -8.23 -4.45
C VAL A 193 -0.93 -9.53 -3.75
N PRO A 194 -2.07 -10.17 -4.09
CA PRO A 194 -2.43 -11.47 -3.55
C PRO A 194 -1.36 -12.50 -3.86
N HIS A 195 -0.91 -13.26 -2.85
CA HIS A 195 0.14 -14.26 -3.05
C HIS A 195 -0.41 -15.46 -3.85
N SER A 196 0.24 -15.78 -4.97
CA SER A 196 -0.29 -16.70 -6.01
C SER A 196 -0.59 -18.13 -5.54
N THR A 197 0.01 -18.59 -4.44
CA THR A 197 -0.19 -19.94 -3.90
C THR A 197 -1.42 -20.07 -2.97
N THR A 198 -1.97 -18.95 -2.50
CA THR A 198 -3.09 -18.92 -1.54
C THR A 198 -4.23 -18.01 -1.98
N ALA A 199 -4.03 -17.18 -3.01
CA ALA A 199 -5.02 -16.24 -3.50
C ALA A 199 -6.29 -16.96 -4.00
N GLN A 200 -7.44 -16.56 -3.46
CA GLN A 200 -8.71 -16.79 -4.11
C GLN A 200 -8.70 -16.02 -5.43
N MET A 201 -9.22 -16.61 -6.52
CA MET A 201 -9.13 -16.02 -7.87
C MET A 201 -9.73 -14.61 -8.01
N THR A 202 -10.47 -14.16 -7.00
CA THR A 202 -11.21 -12.90 -6.94
C THR A 202 -10.54 -11.79 -6.12
N THR A 203 -9.49 -12.08 -5.35
CA THR A 203 -8.85 -11.03 -4.52
C THR A 203 -8.16 -10.00 -5.43
N PRO A 204 -8.49 -8.70 -5.32
CA PRO A 204 -7.90 -7.67 -6.17
C PRO A 204 -6.49 -7.30 -5.68
N THR A 205 -5.65 -6.86 -6.61
CA THR A 205 -4.44 -6.10 -6.26
C THR A 205 -4.84 -4.69 -5.83
N ILE A 206 -4.26 -4.20 -4.74
CA ILE A 206 -4.55 -2.85 -4.24
C ILE A 206 -3.34 -1.95 -4.48
N LEU A 207 -3.52 -0.95 -5.35
CA LEU A 207 -2.59 0.16 -5.52
C LEU A 207 -2.90 1.20 -4.45
N VAL A 208 -1.98 1.42 -3.52
CA VAL A 208 -2.11 2.35 -2.40
C VAL A 208 -1.20 3.54 -2.63
N MET A 209 -1.73 4.76 -2.47
CA MET A 209 -0.90 5.96 -2.46
C MET A 209 -1.53 7.08 -1.63
N HIS A 210 -0.70 7.96 -1.09
CA HIS A 210 -1.20 9.20 -0.50
C HIS A 210 -1.79 10.09 -1.60
N ALA A 211 -2.81 10.88 -1.26
CA ALA A 211 -3.48 11.76 -2.22
C ALA A 211 -2.53 12.70 -2.98
N SER A 212 -1.46 13.18 -2.35
CA SER A 212 -0.45 14.02 -3.00
C SER A 212 0.27 13.33 -4.16
N GLN A 213 0.27 12.00 -4.20
CA GLN A 213 0.94 11.17 -5.20
C GLN A 213 0.08 10.93 -6.45
N LEU A 214 -1.20 11.31 -6.45
CA LEU A 214 -2.10 11.14 -7.60
C LEU A 214 -1.57 11.83 -8.87
N GLY A 215 -1.02 13.04 -8.73
CA GLY A 215 -0.42 13.79 -9.84
C GLY A 215 0.86 13.15 -10.39
N PRO A 216 1.91 12.98 -9.55
CA PRO A 216 3.16 12.33 -9.95
C PRO A 216 2.96 10.93 -10.55
N ILE A 217 2.21 10.06 -9.86
CA ILE A 217 1.96 8.69 -10.33
C ILE A 217 1.09 8.69 -11.59
N GLY A 218 0.15 9.62 -11.74
CA GLY A 218 -0.60 9.79 -12.97
C GLY A 218 0.29 9.99 -14.21
N GLN A 219 1.38 10.77 -14.08
CA GLN A 219 2.33 10.95 -15.18
C GLN A 219 3.13 9.67 -15.47
N LEU A 220 3.54 8.94 -14.44
CA LEU A 220 4.22 7.66 -14.59
C LEU A 220 3.33 6.63 -15.32
N LEU A 221 2.08 6.49 -14.89
CA LEU A 221 1.12 5.56 -15.48
C LEU A 221 0.79 5.94 -16.92
N LYS A 222 0.60 7.23 -17.21
CA LYS A 222 0.34 7.72 -18.57
C LYS A 222 1.46 7.39 -19.55
N ARG A 223 2.72 7.39 -19.10
CA ARG A 223 3.89 7.06 -19.93
C ARG A 223 4.10 5.55 -20.10
N SER A 224 3.61 4.76 -19.16
CA SER A 224 3.95 3.33 -19.07
C SER A 224 2.82 2.41 -19.53
N LEU A 225 1.59 2.62 -19.06
CA LEU A 225 0.47 1.70 -19.31
C LEU A 225 0.14 1.50 -20.80
N PRO A 226 0.19 2.52 -21.68
CA PRO A 226 -0.09 2.31 -23.11
C PRO A 226 0.88 1.34 -23.80
N LEU A 227 2.08 1.14 -23.25
CA LEU A 227 3.07 0.20 -23.79
C LEU A 227 2.67 -1.27 -23.58
N PHE A 228 1.67 -1.54 -22.74
CA PHE A 228 1.23 -2.88 -22.39
C PHE A 228 -0.06 -3.29 -23.11
N GLN A 229 -0.65 -2.40 -23.90
CA GLN A 229 -1.83 -2.71 -24.70
C GLN A 229 -1.40 -3.48 -25.95
N ILE A 230 -1.77 -4.75 -26.02
CA ILE A 230 -1.64 -5.55 -27.24
C ILE A 230 -2.80 -5.14 -28.15
N THR A 231 -2.49 -4.53 -29.30
CA THR A 231 -3.44 -4.31 -30.40
C THR A 231 -3.91 -5.61 -31.01
#